data_AF-A0A7L8V1C7-F1
#
_entry.id   AF-A0A7L8V1C7-F1
#
_cell.length_a   1.000
_cell.length_b   1.000
_cell.length_c   1.000
_cell.angle_alpha   90.00
_cell.angle_beta   90.00
_cell.angle_gamma   90.00
#
_symmetry.space_group_name_H-M   'P 1'
#
loop_
_entity.id
_entity.type
_entity.pdbx_description
1 polymer ?
#
loop_
_entity_poly.entity_id
_entity_poly.type
_entity_poly.pdbx_seq_one_letter_code
_entity_poly.pdbx_strand_id
1 'polypeptide(L)'
;MRVFLLLMFILSTISYASNSDEFKTHQTLIQKVKQAIEDEEAIARAYEKYLLEEFAITSDISDLLTSSYLGSSFVDLDLSFFNTFVLFQRGVNYRLKNHIKENLSIKALYESDTFRKKTFYYNNAVYFTLEDDFAKNLFTLITKQSSKLLECGEVPKRKYCQKDNHIYIYDDDAQTDLLIYYHKDNFKIGPIMITNNALLYDTKEEFKFIPTGAALYDINGVIYVKTPESIQRLK
;
A
#
# COMPACT_ATOMS: atom_id res chain seq x y z
N MET A 1 -46.03 26.98 47.70
CA MET A 1 -46.09 26.26 46.40
C MET A 1 -45.11 26.80 45.36
N ARG A 2 -45.04 28.12 45.09
CA ARG A 2 -44.12 28.71 44.09
C ARG A 2 -42.61 28.48 44.37
N VAL A 3 -42.19 28.54 45.64
CA VAL A 3 -40.79 28.28 46.04
C VAL A 3 -40.39 26.81 45.85
N PHE A 4 -41.33 25.89 46.03
CA PHE A 4 -41.09 24.44 45.90
C PHE A 4 -40.92 24.02 44.42
N LEU A 5 -41.68 24.65 43.52
CA LEU A 5 -41.54 24.48 42.06
C LEU A 5 -40.20 25.02 41.54
N LEU A 6 -39.74 26.16 42.06
CA LEU A 6 -38.43 26.73 41.75
C LEU A 6 -37.28 25.83 42.22
N LEU A 7 -37.41 25.24 43.42
CA LEU A 7 -36.41 24.30 43.92
C LEU A 7 -36.33 23.02 43.06
N MET A 8 -37.47 22.48 42.62
CA MET A 8 -37.50 21.30 41.74
C MET A 8 -36.89 21.57 40.36
N PHE A 9 -37.02 22.79 39.83
CA PHE A 9 -36.43 23.20 38.55
C PHE A 9 -34.90 23.40 38.65
N ILE A 10 -34.40 23.80 39.82
CA ILE A 10 -32.96 23.94 40.09
C ILE A 10 -32.34 22.55 40.36
N LEU A 11 -33.04 21.66 41.08
CA LEU A 11 -32.57 20.28 41.27
C LEU A 11 -32.59 19.45 39.98
N SER A 12 -33.54 19.68 39.06
CA SER A 12 -33.56 18.99 37.77
C SER A 12 -32.43 19.45 36.85
N THR A 13 -32.00 20.72 36.92
CA THR A 13 -30.89 21.24 36.10
C THR A 13 -29.52 20.83 36.62
N ILE A 14 -29.35 20.62 37.94
CA ILE A 14 -28.10 20.10 38.52
C ILE A 14 -27.94 18.60 38.19
N SER A 15 -29.02 17.85 38.02
CA SER A 15 -28.98 16.44 37.60
C SER A 15 -28.56 16.22 36.14
N TYR A 16 -28.43 17.27 35.32
CA TYR A 16 -27.87 17.21 33.96
C TYR A 16 -26.38 17.58 33.88
N ALA A 17 -25.71 17.82 35.01
CA ALA A 17 -24.26 18.11 35.03
C ALA A 17 -23.38 16.86 34.86
N SER A 18 -23.95 15.64 34.88
CA SER A 18 -23.21 14.41 34.62
C SER A 18 -23.21 14.08 33.12
N ASN A 19 -22.23 14.62 32.37
CA ASN A 19 -21.56 13.91 31.25
C ASN A 19 -20.54 14.74 30.44
N SER A 20 -20.13 15.92 30.90
CA SER A 20 -19.09 16.70 30.21
C SER A 20 -17.78 15.91 30.04
N ASP A 21 -17.41 15.12 31.05
CA ASP A 21 -16.17 14.35 31.05
C ASP A 21 -16.24 13.12 30.12
N GLU A 22 -17.39 12.44 30.08
CA GLU A 22 -17.63 11.34 29.14
C GLU A 22 -17.62 11.86 27.69
N PHE A 23 -18.30 12.98 27.43
CA PHE A 23 -18.31 13.63 26.11
C PHE A 23 -16.90 14.06 25.68
N LYS A 24 -16.14 14.72 26.56
CA LYS A 24 -14.76 15.15 26.29
C LYS A 24 -13.85 13.96 26.02
N THR A 25 -14.00 12.88 26.78
CA THR A 25 -13.25 11.64 26.60
C THR A 25 -13.57 11.00 25.25
N HIS A 26 -14.85 10.93 24.90
CA HIS A 26 -15.30 10.39 23.62
C HIS A 26 -14.79 11.21 22.42
N GLN A 27 -14.89 12.54 22.50
CA GLN A 27 -14.35 13.43 21.46
C GLN A 27 -12.83 13.28 21.31
N THR A 28 -12.11 13.15 22.43
CA THR A 28 -10.66 12.91 22.41
C THR A 28 -10.33 11.59 21.72
N LEU A 29 -11.08 10.53 21.99
CA LEU A 29 -10.88 9.23 21.37
C LEU A 29 -11.14 9.26 19.87
N ILE A 30 -12.18 9.97 19.42
CA ILE A 30 -12.44 10.19 17.98
C ILE A 30 -11.24 10.86 17.29
N GLN A 31 -10.68 11.92 17.89
CA GLN A 31 -9.51 12.60 17.31
C GLN A 31 -8.29 11.68 17.27
N LYS A 32 -8.07 10.88 18.32
CA LYS A 32 -6.98 9.89 18.34
C LYS A 32 -7.14 8.82 17.28
N VAL A 33 -8.35 8.33 17.05
CA VAL A 33 -8.64 7.37 15.96
C VAL A 33 -8.36 7.99 14.61
N LYS A 34 -8.78 9.24 14.39
CA LYS A 34 -8.48 9.96 13.16
C LYS A 34 -6.97 10.08 12.93
N GLN A 35 -6.21 10.48 13.95
CA GLN A 35 -4.75 10.57 13.85
C GLN A 35 -4.12 9.19 13.56
N ALA A 36 -4.59 8.11 14.19
CA ALA A 36 -4.10 6.78 13.90
C ALA A 36 -4.33 6.35 12.44
N ILE A 37 -5.47 6.72 11.85
CA ILE A 37 -5.73 6.49 10.42
C ILE A 37 -4.80 7.36 9.55
N GLU A 38 -4.59 8.63 9.91
CA GLU A 38 -3.68 9.52 9.17
C GLU A 38 -2.23 9.01 9.17
N ASP A 39 -1.79 8.40 10.28
CA ASP A 39 -0.50 7.75 10.39
C ASP A 39 -0.41 6.49 9.52
N GLU A 40 -1.46 5.64 9.51
CA GLU A 40 -1.56 4.48 8.61
C GLU A 40 -1.48 4.91 7.14
N GLU A 41 -2.14 6.01 6.78
CA GLU A 41 -2.07 6.62 5.45
C GLU A 41 -0.66 7.14 5.12
N ALA A 42 0.06 7.70 6.11
CA ALA A 42 1.44 8.13 5.93
C ALA A 42 2.38 6.94 5.68
N ILE A 43 2.19 5.85 6.44
CA ILE A 43 2.94 4.61 6.24
C ILE A 43 2.67 4.03 4.86
N ALA A 44 1.42 3.99 4.40
CA ALA A 44 1.11 3.50 3.05
C ALA A 44 1.82 4.31 1.94
N ARG A 45 1.89 5.64 2.08
CA ARG A 45 2.65 6.52 1.16
C ARG A 45 4.14 6.24 1.20
N ALA A 46 4.71 6.14 2.40
CA ALA A 46 6.12 5.85 2.60
C ALA A 46 6.50 4.47 2.05
N TYR A 47 5.64 3.47 2.25
CA TYR A 47 5.81 2.11 1.76
C TYR A 47 5.85 2.06 0.22
N GLU A 48 4.91 2.73 -0.46
CA GLU A 48 4.91 2.80 -1.93
C GLU A 48 6.17 3.52 -2.45
N LYS A 49 6.60 4.59 -1.78
CA LYS A 49 7.84 5.29 -2.12
C LYS A 49 9.07 4.40 -1.95
N TYR A 50 9.19 3.69 -0.82
CA TYR A 50 10.26 2.74 -0.55
C TYR A 50 10.33 1.66 -1.64
N LEU A 51 9.17 1.12 -2.04
CA LEU A 51 9.08 0.13 -3.11
C LEU A 51 9.63 0.65 -4.44
N LEU A 52 9.35 1.91 -4.78
CA LEU A 52 9.80 2.55 -6.01
C LEU A 52 11.29 2.94 -5.99
N GLU A 53 11.84 3.28 -4.83
CA GLU A 53 13.23 3.73 -4.68
C GLU A 53 14.20 2.57 -4.43
N GLU A 54 13.83 1.62 -3.58
CA GLU A 54 14.69 0.50 -3.15
C GLU A 54 14.45 -0.79 -3.95
N PHE A 55 13.42 -0.82 -4.80
CA PHE A 55 12.99 -2.02 -5.54
C PHE A 55 12.80 -3.23 -4.61
N ALA A 56 12.28 -2.97 -3.41
CA ALA A 56 12.15 -3.93 -2.33
C ALA A 56 10.81 -3.81 -1.61
N ILE A 57 10.39 -4.90 -0.98
CA ILE A 57 9.28 -4.93 -0.02
C ILE A 57 9.89 -5.02 1.37
N THR A 58 9.49 -4.12 2.27
CA THR A 58 9.85 -4.19 3.68
C THR A 58 8.72 -4.78 4.52
N SER A 59 9.08 -5.50 5.57
CA SER A 59 8.17 -5.93 6.65
C SER A 59 8.50 -5.28 7.99
N ASP A 60 9.49 -4.39 8.03
CA ASP A 60 9.90 -3.68 9.24
C ASP A 60 9.62 -2.19 9.08
N ILE A 61 8.89 -1.61 10.04
CA ILE A 61 8.61 -0.17 10.05
C ILE A 61 9.91 0.64 10.14
N SER A 62 10.98 0.07 10.72
CA SER A 62 12.26 0.76 10.90
C SER A 62 12.88 1.21 9.57
N ASP A 63 12.68 0.45 8.48
CA ASP A 63 13.13 0.81 7.13
C ASP A 63 12.45 2.09 6.61
N LEU A 64 11.27 2.42 7.14
CA LEU A 64 10.51 3.61 6.77
C LEU A 64 10.76 4.80 7.72
N LEU A 65 11.44 4.61 8.85
CA LEU A 65 11.72 5.67 9.84
C LEU A 65 12.99 6.47 9.50
N THR A 66 13.13 6.85 8.23
CA THR A 66 14.25 7.67 7.75
C THR A 66 13.74 9.03 7.27
N SER A 67 14.64 10.01 7.13
CA SER A 67 14.30 11.32 6.59
C SER A 67 13.76 11.28 5.15
N SER A 68 14.01 10.21 4.41
CA SER A 68 13.52 10.02 3.04
C SER A 68 12.06 9.57 2.98
N TYR A 69 11.55 8.97 4.06
CA TYR A 69 10.23 8.33 4.09
C TYR A 69 9.32 8.99 5.15
N LEU A 70 9.17 8.40 6.35
CA LEU A 70 8.29 8.93 7.41
C LEU A 70 8.91 10.04 8.25
N GLY A 71 10.24 10.14 8.25
CA GLY A 71 11.00 10.98 9.18
C GLY A 71 11.37 10.24 10.47
N SER A 72 12.54 10.55 11.02
CA SER A 72 13.04 9.93 12.26
C SER A 72 12.24 10.31 13.52
N SER A 73 11.42 11.36 13.43
CA SER A 73 10.52 11.81 14.49
C SER A 73 9.09 11.29 14.33
N PHE A 74 8.85 10.33 13.43
CA PHE A 74 7.56 9.65 13.35
C PHE A 74 7.42 8.75 14.59
N VAL A 75 6.73 9.26 15.60
CA VAL A 75 6.55 8.56 16.89
C VAL A 75 5.26 7.77 16.85
N ASP A 76 5.35 6.51 17.27
CA ASP A 76 4.19 5.65 17.42
C ASP A 76 3.23 6.21 18.48
N LEU A 77 1.99 6.46 18.07
CA LEU A 77 0.94 7.07 18.88
C LEU A 77 0.65 6.28 20.15
N ASP A 78 0.34 7.07 21.19
CA ASP A 78 -0.38 6.74 22.42
C ASP A 78 -0.78 5.26 22.60
N LEU A 79 0.18 4.50 23.12
CA LEU A 79 0.06 3.07 23.37
C LEU A 79 -1.00 2.73 24.42
N SER A 80 -1.64 3.70 25.09
CA SER A 80 -2.79 3.37 25.94
C SER A 80 -4.02 2.97 25.12
N PHE A 81 -4.19 3.49 23.89
CA PHE A 81 -5.36 3.24 23.05
C PHE A 81 -5.07 2.28 21.88
N PHE A 82 -3.82 2.25 21.41
CA PHE A 82 -3.43 1.53 20.19
C PHE A 82 -2.29 0.53 20.45
N ASN A 83 -2.23 -0.51 19.62
CA ASN A 83 -1.07 -1.37 19.46
C ASN A 83 -0.03 -0.69 18.57
N THR A 84 1.21 -1.13 18.68
CA THR A 84 2.29 -0.67 17.81
C THR A 84 2.06 -1.08 16.36
N PHE A 85 2.66 -0.33 15.44
CA PHE A 85 2.69 -0.71 14.03
C PHE A 85 3.55 -1.97 13.83
N VAL A 86 2.95 -2.99 13.22
CA VAL A 86 3.65 -4.17 12.70
C VAL A 86 3.32 -4.26 11.23
N LEU A 87 4.33 -3.96 10.40
CA LEU A 87 4.21 -4.12 8.96
C LEU A 87 4.15 -5.59 8.59
N PHE A 88 3.40 -5.87 7.54
CA PHE A 88 3.47 -7.10 6.78
C PHE A 88 3.36 -6.75 5.30
N GLN A 89 3.72 -7.68 4.42
CA GLN A 89 3.78 -7.55 2.96
C GLN A 89 3.19 -6.29 2.34
N ARG A 90 1.88 -6.02 2.50
CA ARG A 90 1.23 -4.81 2.01
C ARG A 90 0.18 -4.29 2.99
N GLY A 91 0.58 -4.08 4.24
CA GLY A 91 -0.31 -3.55 5.26
C GLY A 91 0.31 -3.48 6.65
N VAL A 92 -0.53 -3.10 7.60
CA VAL A 92 -0.22 -3.09 9.04
C VAL A 92 -1.30 -3.84 9.81
N ASN A 93 -0.88 -4.42 10.92
CA ASN A 93 -1.78 -5.04 11.89
C ASN A 93 -2.87 -4.07 12.36
N TYR A 94 -4.00 -4.62 12.77
CA TYR A 94 -5.07 -3.84 13.37
C TYR A 94 -4.66 -3.23 14.72
N ARG A 95 -4.92 -1.94 14.90
CA ARG A 95 -4.33 -1.19 16.00
C ARG A 95 -5.20 -0.97 17.22
N LEU A 96 -6.53 -0.87 17.13
CA LEU A 96 -7.32 -0.58 18.35
C LEU A 96 -7.10 -1.68 19.40
N LYS A 97 -6.87 -1.29 20.66
CA LYS A 97 -6.81 -2.25 21.78
C LYS A 97 -8.20 -2.79 22.12
N ASN A 98 -8.26 -3.99 22.68
CA ASN A 98 -9.53 -4.69 22.96
C ASN A 98 -10.53 -3.86 23.76
N HIS A 99 -10.09 -3.19 24.83
CA HIS A 99 -10.96 -2.33 25.65
C HIS A 99 -11.50 -1.10 24.89
N ILE A 100 -10.86 -0.69 23.80
CA ILE A 100 -11.36 0.36 22.90
C ILE A 100 -12.30 -0.23 21.85
N LYS A 101 -12.01 -1.43 21.34
CA LYS A 101 -12.88 -2.15 20.37
C LYS A 101 -14.28 -2.41 20.91
N GLU A 102 -14.44 -2.52 22.23
CA GLU A 102 -15.73 -2.67 22.90
C GLU A 102 -16.66 -1.46 22.67
N ASN A 103 -16.10 -0.27 22.41
CA ASN A 103 -16.87 0.87 21.94
C ASN A 103 -17.16 0.73 20.44
N LEU A 104 -18.35 0.21 20.12
CA LEU A 104 -18.78 -0.07 18.74
C LEU A 104 -18.72 1.15 17.82
N SER A 105 -18.98 2.35 18.33
CA SER A 105 -18.95 3.57 17.51
C SER A 105 -17.51 3.93 17.09
N ILE A 106 -16.55 3.78 18.01
CA ILE A 106 -15.13 4.04 17.75
C ILE A 106 -14.54 2.97 16.84
N LYS A 107 -14.92 1.71 17.08
CA LYS A 107 -14.56 0.59 16.21
C LYS A 107 -15.05 0.82 14.78
N ALA A 108 -16.34 1.16 14.62
CA ALA A 108 -16.92 1.43 13.31
C ALA A 108 -16.22 2.61 12.61
N LEU A 109 -15.86 3.66 13.35
CA LEU A 109 -15.12 4.79 12.80
C LEU A 109 -13.75 4.37 12.26
N TYR A 110 -12.98 3.61 13.06
CA TYR A 110 -11.64 3.14 12.68
C TYR A 110 -11.65 2.18 11.49
N GLU A 111 -12.65 1.31 11.43
CA GLU A 111 -12.84 0.32 10.35
C GLU A 111 -13.48 0.91 9.09
N SER A 112 -13.99 2.14 9.15
CA SER A 112 -14.61 2.81 8.00
C SER A 112 -13.59 3.39 7.02
N ASP A 113 -14.02 3.56 5.77
CA ASP A 113 -13.24 4.24 4.73
C ASP A 113 -13.32 5.77 4.80
N THR A 114 -14.05 6.33 5.78
CA THR A 114 -14.33 7.78 5.88
C THR A 114 -13.08 8.66 5.82
N PHE A 115 -12.00 8.19 6.46
CA PHE A 115 -10.71 8.90 6.52
C PHE A 115 -9.59 8.18 5.77
N ARG A 116 -9.92 7.14 5.01
CA ARG A 116 -8.95 6.29 4.32
C ARG A 116 -8.95 6.61 2.83
N LYS A 117 -7.76 6.67 2.24
CA LYS A 117 -7.59 6.88 0.79
C LYS A 117 -6.63 5.85 0.21
N LYS A 118 -5.46 5.70 0.80
CA LYS A 118 -4.43 4.71 0.43
C LYS A 118 -4.46 3.46 1.30
N THR A 119 -5.33 3.41 2.30
CA THR A 119 -5.51 2.24 3.16
C THR A 119 -6.95 1.74 3.12
N PHE A 120 -7.16 0.49 3.52
CA PHE A 120 -8.50 -0.04 3.75
C PHE A 120 -8.46 -1.10 4.84
N TYR A 121 -9.53 -1.19 5.64
CA TYR A 121 -9.67 -2.24 6.63
C TYR A 121 -10.22 -3.51 5.99
N TYR A 122 -9.58 -4.64 6.27
CA TYR A 122 -10.08 -5.96 5.89
C TYR A 122 -9.53 -7.03 6.83
N ASN A 123 -10.38 -7.99 7.22
CA ASN A 123 -9.98 -9.19 7.97
C ASN A 123 -9.00 -8.93 9.15
N ASN A 124 -9.35 -7.99 10.05
CA ASN A 124 -8.55 -7.64 11.22
C ASN A 124 -7.12 -7.12 10.88
N ALA A 125 -6.98 -6.43 9.75
CA ALA A 125 -5.78 -5.71 9.36
C ALA A 125 -6.12 -4.47 8.51
N VAL A 126 -5.14 -3.59 8.34
CA VAL A 126 -5.23 -2.43 7.45
C VAL A 126 -4.27 -2.68 6.29
N TYR A 127 -4.80 -2.78 5.08
CA TYR A 127 -4.03 -3.04 3.87
C TYR A 127 -3.75 -1.75 3.13
N PHE A 128 -2.66 -1.74 2.36
CA PHE A 128 -2.29 -0.61 1.51
C PHE A 128 -2.78 -0.82 0.08
N THR A 129 -3.26 0.27 -0.51
CA THR A 129 -3.54 0.42 -1.93
C THR A 129 -2.36 1.12 -2.58
N LEU A 130 -1.70 0.43 -3.51
CA LEU A 130 -0.71 1.04 -4.39
C LEU A 130 -1.47 1.80 -5.48
N GLU A 131 -1.20 3.09 -5.63
CA GLU A 131 -1.80 3.92 -6.66
C GLU A 131 -1.01 3.82 -7.97
N ASP A 132 0.32 3.82 -7.87
CA ASP A 132 1.21 3.84 -9.02
C ASP A 132 1.22 2.47 -9.74
N ASP A 133 1.02 2.48 -11.05
CA ASP A 133 0.95 1.25 -11.86
C ASP A 133 2.29 0.53 -11.92
N PHE A 134 3.40 1.28 -11.94
CA PHE A 134 4.73 0.71 -11.89
C PHE A 134 5.03 0.11 -10.51
N ALA A 135 4.61 0.77 -9.42
CA ALA A 135 4.69 0.21 -8.06
C ALA A 135 3.90 -1.12 -7.94
N LYS A 136 2.68 -1.20 -8.49
CA LYS A 136 1.91 -2.46 -8.52
C LYS A 136 2.68 -3.57 -9.21
N ASN A 137 3.28 -3.26 -10.35
CA ASN A 137 4.08 -4.22 -11.10
C ASN A 137 5.36 -4.64 -10.34
N LEU A 138 6.09 -3.70 -9.75
CA LEU A 138 7.24 -4.01 -8.89
C LEU A 138 6.85 -4.94 -7.74
N PHE A 139 5.74 -4.63 -7.05
CA PHE A 139 5.22 -5.47 -5.97
C PHE A 139 4.97 -6.91 -6.45
N THR A 140 4.37 -7.08 -7.63
CA THR A 140 4.14 -8.40 -8.24
C THR A 140 5.45 -9.14 -8.53
N LEU A 141 6.42 -8.47 -9.16
CA LEU A 141 7.72 -9.07 -9.49
C LEU A 141 8.48 -9.50 -8.24
N ILE A 142 8.60 -8.62 -7.24
CA ILE A 142 9.31 -8.88 -5.98
C ILE A 142 8.64 -10.00 -5.20
N THR A 143 7.30 -10.01 -5.15
CA THR A 143 6.54 -11.08 -4.46
C THR A 143 6.77 -12.44 -5.13
N LYS A 144 6.75 -12.49 -6.47
CA LYS A 144 7.02 -13.73 -7.21
C LYS A 144 8.44 -14.24 -7.02
N GLN A 145 9.42 -13.33 -6.93
CA GLN A 145 10.82 -13.68 -6.69
C GLN A 145 11.14 -13.94 -5.22
N SER A 146 10.27 -13.54 -4.29
CA SER A 146 10.50 -13.58 -2.84
C SER A 146 11.78 -12.86 -2.39
N SER A 147 12.22 -11.85 -3.15
CA SER A 147 13.38 -11.00 -2.83
C SER A 147 13.34 -9.71 -3.64
N LYS A 148 14.07 -8.69 -3.18
CA LYS A 148 14.23 -7.42 -3.90
C LYS A 148 14.77 -7.64 -5.32
N LEU A 149 14.52 -6.68 -6.22
CA LEU A 149 15.14 -6.72 -7.55
C LEU A 149 16.61 -6.32 -7.42
N LEU A 150 17.49 -7.26 -7.74
CA LEU A 150 18.94 -7.02 -7.78
C LEU A 150 19.36 -6.40 -9.10
N GLU A 151 20.61 -5.94 -9.18
CA GLU A 151 21.15 -5.49 -10.45
C GLU A 151 21.32 -6.69 -11.40
N CYS A 152 20.98 -6.51 -12.68
CA CYS A 152 21.14 -7.57 -13.67
C CYS A 152 22.62 -7.96 -13.83
N GLY A 153 22.91 -9.26 -13.81
CA GLY A 153 24.27 -9.81 -13.83
C GLY A 153 24.94 -9.97 -12.46
N GLU A 154 24.38 -9.39 -11.39
CA GLU A 154 24.88 -9.57 -10.02
C GLU A 154 24.65 -11.02 -9.53
N VAL A 155 25.53 -11.55 -8.66
CA VAL A 155 25.39 -12.88 -8.06
C VAL A 155 24.81 -12.75 -6.64
N PRO A 156 23.72 -13.47 -6.30
CA PRO A 156 23.01 -14.43 -7.13
C PRO A 156 22.18 -13.75 -8.23
N LYS A 157 22.27 -14.29 -9.45
CA LYS A 157 21.44 -13.81 -10.56
C LYS A 157 19.98 -14.13 -10.30
N ARG A 158 19.12 -13.27 -10.86
CA ARG A 158 17.68 -13.30 -10.62
C ARG A 158 16.90 -13.03 -11.90
N LYS A 159 15.82 -13.77 -12.10
CA LYS A 159 14.94 -13.67 -13.26
C LYS A 159 14.38 -12.25 -13.46
N TYR A 160 13.98 -11.60 -12.37
CA TYR A 160 13.57 -10.21 -12.37
C TYR A 160 14.69 -9.37 -11.76
N CYS A 161 15.22 -8.45 -12.54
CA CYS A 161 16.31 -7.58 -12.12
C CYS A 161 16.14 -6.19 -12.73
N GLN A 162 16.91 -5.24 -12.20
CA GLN A 162 16.94 -3.87 -12.69
C GLN A 162 18.33 -3.51 -13.17
N LYS A 163 18.43 -2.56 -14.09
CA LYS A 163 19.70 -1.92 -14.46
C LYS A 163 19.42 -0.59 -15.14
N ASP A 164 20.12 0.48 -14.75
CA ASP A 164 20.05 1.79 -15.41
C ASP A 164 18.61 2.31 -15.63
N ASN A 165 17.76 2.27 -14.58
CA ASN A 165 16.32 2.61 -14.62
C ASN A 165 15.44 1.72 -15.53
N HIS A 166 15.97 0.61 -16.03
CA HIS A 166 15.21 -0.39 -16.75
C HIS A 166 14.92 -1.59 -15.86
N ILE A 167 13.78 -2.23 -16.11
CA ILE A 167 13.45 -3.54 -15.58
C ILE A 167 13.68 -4.56 -16.68
N TYR A 168 14.32 -5.66 -16.31
CA TYR A 168 14.55 -6.82 -17.16
C TYR A 168 13.88 -8.04 -16.55
N ILE A 169 13.23 -8.80 -17.42
CA ILE A 169 12.53 -10.03 -17.10
C ILE A 169 13.06 -11.10 -18.03
N TYR A 170 13.80 -12.05 -17.46
CA TYR A 170 14.34 -13.21 -18.16
C TYR A 170 13.41 -14.41 -18.05
N ASP A 171 13.70 -15.49 -18.76
CA ASP A 171 12.92 -16.73 -18.62
C ASP A 171 13.18 -17.42 -17.27
N ASP A 172 14.43 -17.33 -16.80
CA ASP A 172 14.93 -17.94 -15.55
C ASP A 172 16.01 -17.09 -14.86
N ASP A 173 16.46 -17.56 -13.69
CA ASP A 173 17.51 -16.92 -12.88
C ASP A 173 18.90 -16.94 -13.53
N ALA A 174 19.15 -17.75 -14.57
CA ALA A 174 20.44 -17.77 -15.27
C ALA A 174 20.66 -16.52 -16.14
N GLN A 175 19.56 -15.80 -16.45
CA GLN A 175 19.52 -14.59 -17.27
C GLN A 175 20.06 -14.81 -18.70
N THR A 176 19.72 -15.94 -19.32
CA THR A 176 20.13 -16.28 -20.70
C THR A 176 19.18 -15.70 -21.73
N ASP A 177 17.88 -15.87 -21.50
CA ASP A 177 16.84 -15.58 -22.48
C ASP A 177 15.96 -14.42 -21.98
N LEU A 178 16.14 -13.24 -22.60
CA LEU A 178 15.38 -12.05 -22.24
C LEU A 178 13.95 -12.13 -22.80
N LEU A 179 12.96 -12.05 -21.92
CA LEU A 179 11.55 -12.06 -22.31
C LEU A 179 11.00 -10.66 -22.52
N ILE A 180 11.23 -9.77 -21.55
CA ILE A 180 10.67 -8.43 -21.51
C ILE A 180 11.72 -7.48 -20.92
N TYR A 181 11.88 -6.28 -21.50
CA TYR A 181 12.55 -5.19 -20.81
C TYR A 181 11.92 -3.84 -21.14
N TYR A 182 11.97 -2.91 -20.20
CA TYR A 182 11.41 -1.56 -20.37
C TYR A 182 12.05 -0.58 -19.41
N HIS A 183 12.07 0.70 -19.82
CA HIS A 183 12.39 1.79 -18.92
C HIS A 183 11.21 2.02 -17.96
N LYS A 184 11.49 2.32 -16.68
CA LYS A 184 10.44 2.52 -15.66
C LYS A 184 9.38 3.55 -16.07
N ASP A 185 9.80 4.66 -16.66
CA ASP A 185 8.89 5.75 -17.09
C ASP A 185 7.99 5.34 -18.27
N ASN A 186 8.37 4.30 -19.01
CA ASN A 186 7.64 3.80 -20.17
C ASN A 186 6.72 2.63 -19.83
N PHE A 187 6.67 2.16 -18.57
CA PHE A 187 5.92 0.95 -18.22
C PHE A 187 4.44 0.99 -18.62
N LYS A 188 3.79 2.17 -18.50
CA LYS A 188 2.34 2.30 -18.72
C LYS A 188 1.92 2.29 -20.19
N ILE A 189 2.70 2.92 -21.07
CA ILE A 189 2.32 3.17 -22.47
C ILE A 189 3.30 2.50 -23.45
N GLY A 190 4.49 2.16 -23.00
CA GLY A 190 5.60 1.72 -23.83
C GLY A 190 6.51 2.87 -24.27
N PRO A 191 7.55 2.58 -25.07
CA PRO A 191 7.85 1.27 -25.65
C PRO A 191 8.30 0.23 -24.60
N ILE A 192 7.74 -0.97 -24.68
CA ILE A 192 8.20 -2.16 -23.96
C ILE A 192 8.78 -3.12 -24.98
N MET A 193 9.98 -3.63 -24.71
CA MET A 193 10.66 -4.54 -25.61
C MET A 193 10.40 -5.98 -25.19
N ILE A 194 10.12 -6.86 -26.14
CA ILE A 194 9.78 -8.25 -25.89
C ILE A 194 10.61 -9.19 -26.78
N THR A 195 10.73 -10.45 -26.37
CA THR A 195 11.24 -11.53 -27.23
C THR A 195 10.41 -11.62 -28.52
N ASN A 196 11.00 -12.07 -29.63
CA ASN A 196 10.27 -12.30 -30.89
C ASN A 196 9.56 -13.67 -30.94
N ASN A 197 9.65 -14.47 -29.87
CA ASN A 197 8.97 -15.75 -29.79
C ASN A 197 7.49 -15.58 -29.39
N ALA A 198 6.63 -15.39 -30.38
CA ALA A 198 5.20 -15.17 -30.20
C ALA A 198 4.46 -16.31 -29.48
N LEU A 199 5.01 -17.53 -29.45
CA LEU A 199 4.42 -18.65 -28.70
C LEU A 199 4.45 -18.43 -27.17
N LEU A 200 5.35 -17.56 -26.70
CA LEU A 200 5.50 -17.25 -25.29
C LEU A 200 4.48 -16.23 -24.78
N TYR A 201 3.90 -15.42 -25.67
CA TYR A 201 3.08 -14.27 -25.29
C TYR A 201 1.82 -14.65 -24.49
N ASP A 202 1.24 -15.82 -24.78
CA ASP A 202 0.05 -16.31 -24.09
C ASP A 202 0.37 -17.41 -23.05
N THR A 203 1.57 -18.00 -23.09
CA THR A 203 1.95 -19.14 -22.24
C THR A 203 2.75 -18.72 -21.01
N LYS A 204 3.59 -17.69 -21.12
CA LYS A 204 4.40 -17.15 -20.02
C LYS A 204 3.60 -16.10 -19.26
N GLU A 205 3.56 -16.24 -17.94
CA GLU A 205 2.73 -15.38 -17.09
C GLU A 205 3.24 -13.93 -17.02
N GLU A 206 4.51 -13.71 -17.32
CA GLU A 206 5.18 -12.41 -17.29
C GLU A 206 4.55 -11.42 -18.27
N PHE A 207 4.05 -11.90 -19.41
CA PHE A 207 3.31 -11.07 -20.37
C PHE A 207 1.95 -10.59 -19.85
N LYS A 208 1.43 -11.19 -18.77
CA LYS A 208 0.20 -10.73 -18.08
C LYS A 208 0.45 -9.52 -17.19
N PHE A 209 1.71 -9.22 -16.84
CA PHE A 209 2.06 -8.04 -16.03
C PHE A 209 2.13 -6.77 -16.87
N ILE A 210 2.20 -6.91 -18.20
CA ILE A 210 2.21 -5.78 -19.13
C ILE A 210 0.84 -5.07 -19.11
N PRO A 211 0.80 -3.74 -18.95
CA PRO A 211 -0.44 -2.98 -18.96
C PRO A 211 -1.17 -3.07 -20.31
N THR A 212 -2.48 -3.24 -20.27
CA THR A 212 -3.34 -3.11 -21.46
C THR A 212 -3.16 -1.74 -22.10
N GLY A 213 -3.01 -1.72 -23.42
CA GLY A 213 -2.78 -0.52 -24.22
C GLY A 213 -1.31 -0.18 -24.44
N ALA A 214 -0.38 -0.86 -23.75
CA ALA A 214 1.05 -0.62 -23.93
C ALA A 214 1.52 -1.04 -25.33
N ALA A 215 2.34 -0.19 -25.96
CA ALA A 215 3.03 -0.46 -27.21
C ALA A 215 4.26 -1.34 -26.96
N LEU A 216 4.31 -2.48 -27.65
CA LEU A 216 5.39 -3.45 -27.51
C LEU A 216 6.17 -3.57 -28.82
N TYR A 217 7.46 -3.85 -28.71
CA TYR A 217 8.36 -4.02 -29.85
C TYR A 217 9.14 -5.31 -29.65
N ASP A 218 9.15 -6.19 -30.64
CA ASP A 218 10.07 -7.33 -30.59
C ASP A 218 11.50 -6.91 -30.97
N ILE A 219 12.46 -7.81 -30.77
CA ILE A 219 13.87 -7.58 -31.10
C ILE A 219 14.13 -7.32 -32.60
N ASN A 220 13.16 -7.61 -33.47
CA ASN A 220 13.22 -7.34 -34.91
C ASN A 220 12.52 -6.02 -35.28
N GLY A 221 11.99 -5.28 -34.30
CA GLY A 221 11.27 -4.02 -34.50
C GLY A 221 9.81 -4.17 -34.92
N VAL A 222 9.23 -5.38 -34.85
CA VAL A 222 7.80 -5.59 -35.11
C VAL A 222 7.00 -5.03 -33.95
N ILE A 223 5.96 -4.26 -34.29
CA ILE A 223 5.14 -3.54 -33.30
C ILE A 223 3.93 -4.38 -32.91
N TYR A 224 3.62 -4.40 -31.62
CA TYR A 224 2.46 -5.04 -31.03
C TYR A 224 1.77 -4.09 -30.05
N VAL A 225 0.55 -4.42 -29.67
CA VAL A 225 -0.20 -3.77 -28.58
C VAL A 225 -0.71 -4.82 -27.62
N LYS A 226 -0.59 -4.55 -26.31
CA LYS A 226 -1.24 -5.38 -25.28
C LYS A 226 -2.74 -5.10 -25.27
N THR A 227 -3.56 -6.11 -25.51
CA THR A 227 -5.02 -6.06 -25.32
C THR A 227 -5.40 -6.73 -23.99
N PRO A 228 -6.65 -6.62 -23.52
CA PRO A 228 -7.08 -7.36 -22.32
C PRO A 228 -6.85 -8.87 -22.42
N GLU A 229 -6.99 -9.43 -23.62
CA GLU A 229 -6.97 -10.89 -23.85
C GLU A 229 -5.62 -11.41 -24.34
N SER A 230 -4.86 -10.62 -25.10
CA SER A 230 -3.65 -11.11 -25.79
C SER A 230 -2.67 -9.99 -26.15
N ILE A 231 -1.58 -10.34 -26.85
CA ILE A 231 -0.67 -9.40 -27.51
C ILE A 231 -0.93 -9.46 -29.02
N GLN A 232 -1.34 -8.34 -29.61
CA GLN A 232 -1.73 -8.28 -31.02
C GLN A 232 -0.71 -7.52 -31.85
N ARG A 233 -0.29 -8.09 -32.98
CA ARG A 233 0.62 -7.44 -33.93
C ARG A 233 -0.10 -6.29 -34.63
N LEU A 234 0.53 -5.11 -34.66
CA LEU A 234 0.09 -3.97 -35.45
C LEU A 234 0.61 -4.11 -36.89
N LYS A 235 -0.23 -3.74 -37.86
CA LYS A 235 0.11 -3.77 -39.29
C LYS A 235 0.78 -2.49 -39.72
#